data_AF-A0A966Q190-F1
#
_entry.id   AF-A0A966Q190-F1
#
_cell.length_a   1.000
_cell.length_b   1.000
_cell.length_c   1.000
_cell.angle_alpha   90.00
_cell.angle_beta   90.00
_cell.angle_gamma   90.00
#
_symmetry.space_group_name_H-M   'P 1'
#
loop_
_entity.id
_entity.type
_entity.pdbx_description
1 polymer ?
#
loop_
_entity_poly.entity_id
_entity_poly.type
_entity_poly.pdbx_seq_one_letter_code
_entity_poly.pdbx_strand_id
1 'polypeptide(L)'
;MSIKPLRDSVLIKKDTPDVKTASGLYIPATSTTNQTTGTVVAVGIDVKEIRVNDTVVFLSPGIELTQDNQKVYLMSETDILAVLG
;
A
#
# COMPACT_ATOMS: atom_id res chain seq x y z
N MET A 1 -14.90 -9.28 7.08
CA MET A 1 -15.07 -8.18 8.08
C MET A 1 -14.48 -6.94 7.45
N SER A 2 -15.19 -5.81 7.37
CA SER A 2 -14.64 -4.59 6.76
C SER A 2 -13.99 -3.70 7.80
N ILE A 3 -12.72 -3.34 7.61
CA ILE A 3 -11.99 -2.41 8.48
C ILE A 3 -12.32 -1.00 8.00
N LYS A 4 -12.84 -0.16 8.89
CA LYS A 4 -13.10 1.26 8.64
C LYS A 4 -11.99 2.11 9.28
N PRO A 5 -11.13 2.77 8.48
CA PRO A 5 -10.15 3.70 9.02
C PRO A 5 -10.84 4.89 9.71
N LEU A 6 -10.22 5.39 10.78
CA LEU A 6 -10.68 6.58 11.50
C LEU A 6 -9.75 7.75 11.20
N ARG A 7 -10.27 8.98 11.37
CA ARG A 7 -9.50 10.21 11.21
C ARG A 7 -8.86 10.32 9.82
N ASP A 8 -7.57 10.62 9.76
CA ASP A 8 -6.69 10.72 8.60
C ASP A 8 -6.05 9.37 8.21
N SER A 9 -6.49 8.24 8.78
CA SER A 9 -5.93 6.94 8.44
C SER A 9 -6.44 6.41 7.10
N VAL A 10 -5.58 5.71 6.38
CA VAL A 10 -5.81 5.10 5.08
C VAL A 10 -5.45 3.62 5.15
N LEU A 11 -6.31 2.77 4.59
CA LEU A 11 -6.09 1.34 4.48
C LEU A 11 -5.61 1.02 3.06
N ILE A 12 -4.46 0.36 2.95
CA ILE A 12 -3.78 0.09 1.69
C ILE A 12 -3.52 -1.40 1.57
N LYS A 13 -3.81 -1.96 0.39
CA LYS A 13 -3.36 -3.29 0.01
C LYS A 13 -2.05 -3.15 -0.77
N LYS A 14 -0.95 -3.70 -0.23
CA LYS A 14 0.35 -3.67 -0.90
C LYS A 14 0.26 -4.42 -2.23
N ASP A 15 0.74 -3.80 -3.30
CA ASP A 15 0.91 -4.48 -4.57
C ASP A 15 2.09 -5.45 -4.44
N THR A 16 1.86 -6.72 -4.76
CA THR A 16 2.94 -7.70 -4.81
C THR A 16 3.91 -7.28 -5.91
N PRO A 17 5.22 -7.08 -5.62
CA PRO A 17 6.18 -6.85 -6.67
C PRO A 17 6.14 -8.09 -7.58
N ASP A 18 5.83 -7.88 -8.86
CA ASP A 18 5.80 -8.95 -9.84
C ASP A 18 7.24 -9.45 -10.06
N VAL A 19 7.66 -10.42 -9.24
CA VAL A 19 8.95 -11.10 -9.40
C VAL A 19 8.77 -12.20 -10.44
N LYS A 20 8.45 -11.82 -11.68
CA LYS A 20 8.63 -12.68 -12.85
C LYS A 20 9.49 -11.95 -13.87
N THR A 21 10.80 -12.15 -13.80
CA THR A 21 11.64 -11.95 -14.96
C THR A 21 11.34 -13.09 -15.95
N ALA A 22 10.92 -12.73 -17.17
CA ALA A 22 10.48 -13.65 -18.23
C ALA A 22 11.57 -14.61 -18.78
N SER A 23 12.71 -14.77 -18.10
CA SER A 23 13.91 -15.43 -18.64
C SER A 23 14.54 -16.51 -17.76
N GLY A 24 13.91 -16.90 -16.64
CA GLY A 24 14.41 -18.02 -15.80
C GLY A 24 15.76 -17.79 -15.12
N LEU A 25 16.32 -16.58 -15.18
CA LEU A 25 17.57 -16.21 -14.52
C LEU A 25 17.27 -15.62 -13.14
N TYR A 26 17.62 -16.36 -12.09
CA TYR A 26 17.53 -15.91 -10.71
C TYR A 26 18.63 -14.88 -10.45
N ILE A 27 18.34 -13.61 -10.71
CA ILE A 27 19.19 -12.51 -10.25
C ILE A 27 18.89 -12.36 -8.75
N PRO A 28 19.84 -12.60 -7.84
CA PRO A 28 19.67 -12.18 -6.45
C PRO A 28 19.52 -10.66 -6.49
N ALA A 29 18.30 -10.15 -6.29
CA ALA A 29 18.01 -8.73 -6.39
C ALA A 29 18.79 -7.98 -5.29
N THR A 30 20.01 -7.57 -5.61
CA THR A 30 20.73 -6.55 -4.85
C THR A 30 19.96 -5.24 -5.05
N SER A 31 19.12 -4.91 -4.08
CA SER A 31 18.50 -3.60 -3.85
C SER A 31 17.59 -3.08 -4.96
N THR A 32 16.32 -3.53 -4.99
CA THR A 32 15.25 -2.85 -5.75
C THR A 32 14.35 -2.07 -4.78
N THR A 33 14.83 -0.87 -4.47
CA THR A 33 14.07 0.34 -4.14
C THR A 33 13.09 0.29 -2.95
N ASN A 34 13.46 1.06 -1.91
CA ASN A 34 12.73 1.43 -0.69
C ASN A 34 11.33 2.07 -0.88
N GLN A 35 10.69 1.91 -2.04
CA GLN A 35 9.38 2.49 -2.31
C GLN A 35 8.38 1.34 -2.41
N THR A 36 7.53 1.24 -1.40
CA THR A 36 6.40 0.32 -1.43
C THR A 36 5.24 1.01 -2.11
N THR A 37 4.66 0.37 -3.13
CA THR A 37 3.40 0.80 -3.73
C THR A 37 2.25 -0.06 -3.23
N GLY A 38 1.05 0.50 -3.28
CA GLY A 38 -0.16 -0.25 -2.98
C GLY A 38 -1.41 0.49 -3.39
N THR A 39 -2.51 -0.25 -3.41
CA THR A 39 -3.83 0.26 -3.79
C THR A 39 -4.64 0.58 -2.54
N VAL A 40 -5.23 1.77 -2.49
CA VAL A 40 -6.08 2.22 -1.39
C VAL A 40 -7.41 1.47 -1.41
N VAL A 41 -7.73 0.77 -0.32
CA VAL A 41 -8.98 0.00 -0.18
C VAL A 41 -10.01 0.70 0.69
N ALA A 42 -9.59 1.60 1.59
CA ALA A 42 -10.48 2.41 2.40
C ALA A 42 -9.78 3.69 2.88
N VAL A 43 -10.54 4.76 3.09
CA VAL A 43 -10.05 6.04 3.62
C VAL A 43 -10.87 6.45 4.85
N GLY A 44 -10.21 7.13 5.78
CA GLY A 44 -10.83 7.77 6.93
C GLY A 44 -11.62 9.03 6.53
N ILE A 45 -12.35 9.59 7.49
CA ILE A 45 -13.25 10.73 7.25
C ILE A 45 -12.51 12.06 7.03
N ASP A 46 -11.30 12.18 7.58
CA ASP A 46 -10.52 13.41 7.52
C ASP A 46 -9.49 13.42 6.37
N VAL A 47 -9.41 12.32 5.61
CA VAL A 47 -8.56 12.18 4.41
C VAL A 47 -9.12 13.03 3.28
N LYS A 48 -8.28 13.84 2.64
CA LYS A 48 -8.73 14.83 1.63
C LYS A 48 -8.14 14.58 0.26
N GLU A 49 -6.88 14.17 0.19
CA GLU A 49 -6.10 14.13 -1.04
C GLU A 49 -6.13 12.74 -1.69
N ILE A 50 -6.57 11.72 -0.94
CA ILE A 50 -6.50 10.31 -1.34
C ILE A 50 -7.90 9.71 -1.43
N ARG A 51 -8.14 8.90 -2.45
CA ARG A 51 -9.42 8.23 -2.71
C ARG A 51 -9.27 6.71 -2.72
N VAL A 52 -10.40 6.04 -2.56
CA VAL A 52 -10.47 4.58 -2.72
C VAL A 52 -10.17 4.22 -4.18
N ASN A 53 -9.34 3.19 -4.37
CA ASN A 53 -8.73 2.74 -5.63
C ASN A 53 -7.55 3.56 -6.15
N ASP A 54 -7.10 4.61 -5.44
CA ASP A 54 -5.85 5.27 -5.81
C ASP A 54 -4.67 4.33 -5.57
N THR A 55 -3.69 4.36 -6.46
CA THR A 55 -2.39 3.72 -6.23
C THR A 55 -1.49 4.73 -5.52
N VAL A 56 -0.85 4.35 -4.43
CA VAL A 56 -0.05 5.25 -3.61
C VAL A 56 1.35 4.72 -3.38
N VAL A 57 2.31 5.63 -3.23
CA VAL A 57 3.70 5.35 -2.87
C VAL A 57 3.92 5.70 -1.41
N PHE A 58 4.51 4.78 -0.64
CA PHE A 58 4.86 4.96 0.76
C PHE A 58 6.18 4.27 1.08
N LEU A 59 6.89 4.76 2.10
CA LEU A 59 8.21 4.21 2.47
C LEU A 59 8.04 2.91 3.27
N SER A 60 7.27 2.97 4.35
CA SER A 60 7.08 1.85 5.26
C SER A 60 5.60 1.56 5.47
N PRO A 61 5.16 0.30 5.32
CA PRO A 61 3.83 -0.09 5.76
C PRO A 61 3.75 0.13 7.28
N GLY A 62 2.77 0.92 7.73
CA GLY A 62 2.52 1.18 9.15
C GLY A 62 2.10 -0.10 9.90
N ILE A 63 0.82 -0.19 10.24
CA ILE A 63 0.29 -1.35 10.99
C ILE A 63 -0.22 -2.40 9.99
N GLU A 64 0.32 -3.62 10.04
CA GLU A 64 -0.22 -4.76 9.28
C GLU A 64 -1.49 -5.30 9.95
N LEU A 65 -2.57 -5.38 9.16
CA LEU A 65 -3.86 -5.94 9.54
C LEU A 65 -4.23 -7.06 8.56
N THR A 66 -5.12 -7.95 8.99
CA THR A 66 -5.67 -8.99 8.12
C THR A 66 -7.15 -8.72 7.89
N GLN A 67 -7.53 -8.53 6.63
CA GLN A 67 -8.92 -8.38 6.22
C GLN A 67 -9.26 -9.42 5.16
N ASP A 68 -10.27 -10.26 5.42
CA ASP A 68 -10.74 -11.29 4.49
C ASP A 68 -9.60 -12.18 3.94
N ASN A 69 -8.72 -12.63 4.85
CA ASN A 69 -7.50 -13.41 4.59
C ASN A 69 -6.45 -12.71 3.72
N GLN A 70 -6.54 -11.38 3.56
CA GLN A 70 -5.57 -10.57 2.83
C GLN A 70 -4.84 -9.63 3.80
N LYS A 71 -3.53 -9.47 3.58
CA LYS A 71 -2.72 -8.47 4.30
C LYS A 71 -3.06 -7.08 3.78
N VAL A 72 -3.45 -6.21 4.70
CA VAL A 72 -3.68 -4.79 4.45
C VAL A 72 -2.86 -3.99 5.45
N TYR A 73 -2.56 -2.75 5.11
CA TYR A 73 -1.71 -1.87 5.90
C TYR A 73 -2.49 -0.62 6.24
N LEU A 74 -2.51 -0.25 7.52
CA LEU A 74 -3.09 0.99 8.00
C LEU A 74 -1.95 1.99 8.25
N MET A 75 -2.07 3.18 7.68
CA MET A 75 -1.15 4.30 7.91
C MET A 75 -1.88 5.65 7.81
N SER A 76 -1.24 6.74 8.22
CA SER A 76 -1.81 8.08 8.08
C SER A 76 -1.61 8.63 6.67
N GLU A 77 -2.49 9.54 6.24
CA GLU A 77 -2.36 10.29 4.98
C GLU A 77 -0.99 10.98 4.87
N THR A 78 -0.42 11.42 5.99
CA THR A 78 0.90 12.07 6.05
C THR A 78 2.09 11.15 5.73
N ASP A 79 1.94 9.83 5.87
CA ASP A 79 2.99 8.86 5.55
C ASP A 79 3.01 8.48 4.06
N ILE A 80 2.02 8.95 3.30
CA ILE A 80 1.87 8.67 1.87
C ILE A 80 2.61 9.76 1.09
N LEU A 81 3.55 9.35 0.25
CA LEU A 81 4.44 10.26 -0.47
C LEU A 81 3.82 10.81 -1.75
N ALA A 82 3.02 10.00 -2.44
CA ALA A 82 2.43 10.35 -3.72
C ALA A 82 1.24 9.44 -4.05
N VAL A 83 0.28 9.98 -4.80
CA VAL A 83 -0.73 9.22 -5.55
C VAL A 83 -0.22 9.04 -6.98
N LEU A 84 -0.18 7.81 -7.48
CA LEU A 84 0.13 7.45 -8.86
C LEU A 84 -1.18 7.40 -9.65
N GLY A 85 -1.21 8.10 -10.78
CA GLY A 85 -2.36 8.19 -11.69
C GLY A 85 -1.93 8.08 -13.14
#